data_AF-A0A7U9X606-F1
#
_entry.id   AF-A0A7U9X606-F1
#
_cell.length_a   1.000
_cell.length_b   1.000
_cell.length_c   1.000
_cell.angle_alpha   90.00
_cell.angle_beta   90.00
_cell.angle_gamma   90.00
#
_symmetry.space_group_name_H-M   'P 1'
#
loop_
_entity.id
_entity.type
_entity.pdbx_description
1 polymer ?
#
loop_
_entity_poly.entity_id
_entity_poly.type
_entity_poly.pdbx_seq_one_letter_code
_entity_poly.pdbx_strand_id
1 'polypeptide(L)' 'MTVNGVKKEISVQLSLSELLRQEGFQTERIAVERNGEIVPRGSYETTWISNEDQLEVVSFVGGG' A
#
# COMPACT_ATOMS: atom_id res chain seq x y z
N MET A 1 5.30 -9.45 -4.68
CA MET A 1 4.70 -8.14 -5.01
C MET A 1 5.82 -7.13 -5.19
N THR A 2 5.50 -5.93 -5.66
CA THR A 2 6.44 -4.81 -5.66
C THR A 2 5.81 -3.63 -4.92
N VAL A 3 6.57 -2.96 -4.06
CA VAL A 3 6.15 -1.75 -3.33
C VAL A 3 7.16 -0.65 -3.64
N ASN A 4 6.75 0.44 -4.29
CA ASN A 4 7.62 1.54 -4.73
C ASN A 4 8.89 1.05 -5.46
N GLY A 5 8.70 0.12 -6.41
CA GLY A 5 9.79 -0.54 -7.13
C GLY A 5 10.62 -1.59 -6.35
N VAL A 6 10.38 -1.77 -5.04
CA VAL A 6 11.09 -2.76 -4.22
C VAL A 6 10.33 -4.08 -4.18
N LYS A 7 10.97 -5.16 -4.62
CA LYS A 7 10.39 -6.51 -4.55
C LYS A 7 10.22 -6.95 -3.09
N LYS A 8 9.04 -7.48 -2.80
CA LYS A 8 8.68 -8.06 -1.50
C LYS A 8 7.92 -9.35 -1.70
N GLU A 9 8.04 -10.25 -0.73
CA GLU A 9 7.31 -11.50 -0.71
C GLU A 9 6.48 -11.57 0.56
N ILE A 10 5.21 -11.92 0.41
CA ILE A 10 4.32 -12.20 1.54
C ILE A 10 4.10 -13.71 1.62
N SER A 11 4.30 -14.25 2.82
CA SER A 11 4.13 -15.68 3.12
C SER A 11 2.74 -16.00 3.66
N VAL A 12 1.98 -14.97 4.02
CA VAL A 12 0.62 -15.05 4.56
C VAL A 12 -0.27 -14.02 3.87
N GLN A 13 -1.56 -14.28 3.85
CA GLN A 13 -2.53 -13.31 3.34
C GLN A 13 -2.55 -12.09 4.25
N LEU A 14 -2.43 -10.90 3.66
CA LEU A 14 -2.41 -9.62 4.36
C LEU A 14 -3.39 -8.66 3.67
N SER A 15 -4.00 -7.78 4.44
CA SER A 15 -4.67 -6.61 3.88
C SER A 15 -3.66 -5.51 3.54
N LEU A 16 -4.08 -4.55 2.73
CA LEU A 16 -3.27 -3.39 2.40
C LEU A 16 -2.94 -2.58 3.66
N SER A 17 -3.88 -2.40 4.59
CA SER A 17 -3.62 -1.67 5.84
C SER A 17 -2.59 -2.37 6.72
N GLU A 18 -2.57 -3.70 6.75
CA GLU A 18 -1.58 -4.48 7.50
C GLU A 18 -0.18 -4.31 6.92
N LEU A 19 -0.04 -4.42 5.60
CA LEU A 19 1.23 -4.16 4.92
C LEU A 19 1.72 -2.74 5.21
N LEU A 20 0.86 -1.73 5.03
CA LEU A 20 1.26 -0.33 5.24
C LEU A 20 1.75 -0.09 6.67
N ARG A 21 1.09 -0.70 7.66
CA ARG A 21 1.52 -0.64 9.06
C ARG A 21 2.85 -1.35 9.30
N GLN A 22 3.06 -2.53 8.69
CA GLN A 22 4.33 -3.26 8.79
C GLN A 22 5.50 -2.49 8.19
N GLU A 23 5.25 -1.75 7.09
CA GLU A 23 6.22 -0.88 6.43
C GLU A 23 6.42 0.47 7.15
N GLY A 24 5.67 0.73 8.23
CA GLY A 24 5.79 1.95 9.03
C GLY A 24 5.12 3.19 8.43
N PHE A 25 4.24 3.02 7.44
CA PHE A 25 3.47 4.12 6.87
C PHE A 25 2.35 4.58 7.80
N GLN A 26 2.12 5.90 7.83
CA GLN A 26 0.94 6.51 8.44
C GLN A 26 -0.13 6.64 7.36
N THR A 27 -1.16 5.79 7.41
CA THR A 27 -2.18 5.66 6.35
C THR A 27 -2.93 6.97 6.10
N GLU A 28 -2.99 7.88 7.08
CA GLU A 28 -3.60 9.20 6.99
C GLU A 28 -2.78 10.19 6.12
N ARG A 29 -1.48 9.92 5.93
CA ARG A 29 -0.53 10.81 5.24
C ARG A 29 -0.12 10.33 3.85
N ILE A 30 -0.68 9.21 3.41
CA ILE A 30 -0.34 8.58 2.14
C ILE A 30 -1.58 8.38 1.26
N ALA A 31 -1.33 8.24 -0.03
CA ALA A 31 -2.22 7.60 -0.99
C ALA A 31 -1.53 6.35 -1.54
N VAL A 32 -2.34 5.36 -1.91
CA VAL A 32 -1.86 4.09 -2.46
C VAL A 32 -2.54 3.82 -3.78
N GLU A 33 -1.72 3.56 -4.79
CA GLU A 33 -2.12 2.96 -6.05
C GLU A 33 -1.83 1.46 -6.01
N ARG A 34 -2.75 0.64 -6.51
CA ARG A 34 -2.58 -0.79 -6.72
C ARG A 34 -2.84 -1.10 -8.18
N ASN A 35 -1.83 -1.65 -8.86
CA ASN A 35 -1.91 -2.08 -10.26
C ASN A 35 -2.43 -0.99 -11.21
N GLY A 36 -2.08 0.29 -10.98
CA GLY A 36 -2.56 1.41 -11.80
C GLY A 36 -3.83 2.09 -11.29
N GLU A 37 -4.47 1.58 -10.22
CA GLU A 37 -5.71 2.13 -9.68
C GLU A 37 -5.54 2.64 -8.25
N ILE A 38 -5.99 3.87 -7.98
CA ILE A 38 -5.97 4.42 -6.63
C ILE A 38 -6.96 3.66 -5.75
N VAL A 39 -6.45 3.09 -4.64
CA VAL A 39 -7.27 2.43 -3.65
C VAL A 39 -7.87 3.50 -2.71
N PRO A 40 -9.20 3.58 -2.55
CA PRO A 40 -9.80 4.47 -1.57
C PRO A 40 -9.33 4.12 -0.16
N ARG A 41 -8.99 5.13 0.65
CA ARG A 41 -8.46 4.92 2.01
C ARG A 41 -9.38 4.07 2.89
N GLY A 42 -10.70 4.27 2.78
CA GLY A 42 -11.70 3.49 3.52
C GLY A 42 -11.74 2.00 3.14
N SER A 43 -11.08 1.61 2.05
CA SER A 43 -11.00 0.22 1.57
C SER A 43 -9.69 -0.47 1.94
N TYR A 44 -8.74 0.19 2.62
CA TYR A 44 -7.42 -0.39 2.90
C TYR A 44 -7.51 -1.67 3.76
N GLU A 45 -8.43 -1.72 4.71
CA GLU A 45 -8.61 -2.89 5.57
C GLU A 45 -9.23 -4.09 4.85
N THR A 46 -10.05 -3.83 3.82
CA THR A 46 -10.77 -4.86 3.07
C THR A 46 -10.11 -5.21 1.73
N THR A 47 -9.04 -4.50 1.37
CA THR A 47 -8.25 -4.77 0.17
C THR A 47 -7.17 -5.78 0.48
N TRP A 48 -7.36 -7.02 0.03
CA TRP A 48 -6.36 -8.08 0.15
C TRP A 48 -5.30 -7.97 -0.95
N ILE A 49 -4.04 -8.14 -0.56
CA ILE A 49 -2.89 -8.07 -1.47
C ILE A 49 -2.33 -9.47 -1.77
N SER A 50 -1.70 -9.62 -2.93
CA SER A 50 -1.07 -10.85 -3.40
C SER A 50 0.39 -10.61 -3.78
N ASN A 51 1.15 -11.69 -3.99
CA ASN A 51 2.52 -11.61 -4.48
C ASN A 51 2.65 -11.07 -5.93
N GLU A 52 1.54 -10.87 -6.64
CA GLU A 52 1.53 -10.36 -8.01
C GLU A 52 1.24 -8.85 -8.08
N ASP A 53 0.82 -8.24 -6.97
CA ASP A 53 0.47 -6.82 -6.94
C ASP A 53 1.68 -5.90 -7.11
N GLN A 54 1.42 -4.76 -7.75
CA GLN A 54 2.29 -3.58 -7.81
C GLN A 54 1.64 -2.47 -7.01
N LEU A 55 2.33 -1.98 -5.99
CA LEU A 55 1.84 -0.94 -5.09
C LEU A 55 2.75 0.29 -5.18
N GLU A 56 2.15 1.44 -5.42
CA GLU A 56 2.83 2.74 -5.32
C GLU A 56 2.23 3.52 -4.15
N VAL A 57 3.05 3.79 -3.15
CA VAL A 57 2.73 4.50 -1.92
C VAL A 57 3.41 5.85 -1.97
N VAL A 58 2.59 6.90 -2.08
CA VAL A 58 3.07 8.29 -2.14
C VAL A 58 2.65 9.05 -0.89
N SER A 59 3.58 9.78 -0.30
CA SER A 59 3.30 10.69 0.80
C SER A 59 3.00 12.09 0.29
N PHE A 60 2.04 12.77 0.88
CA PHE A 60 1.85 14.20 0.63
C PHE A 60 3.02 14.96 1.28
N VAL A 61 3.88 15.58 0.45
CA VAL A 61 4.80 16.61 0.94
C VAL A 61 3.97 17.87 1.15
N GLY A 62 3.79 18.27 2.41
CA GLY A 62 3.09 19.52 2.73
C GLY A 62 3.85 20.70 2.11
N GLY A 63 3.27 21.33 1.11
CA GLY A 63 3.76 22.58 0.52
C GLY A 63 3.01 23.75 1.13
N GLY A 64 3.70 24.56 1.95
CA GLY A 64 3.19 25.78 2.57
C GLY A 64 3.73 26.00 3.96
#